data_AF-A0A6I3XIV7-F1
#
_entry.id   AF-A0A6I3XIV7-F1
#
_cell.length_a   1.000
_cell.length_b   1.000
_cell.length_c   1.000
_cell.angle_alpha   90.00
_cell.angle_beta   90.00
_cell.angle_gamma   90.00
#
_symmetry.space_group_name_H-M   'P 1'
#
loop_
_entity.id
_entity.type
_entity.pdbx_description
1 polymer ?
#
loop_
_entity_poly.entity_id
_entity_poly.type
_entity_poly.pdbx_seq_one_letter_code
_entity_poly.pdbx_strand_id
1 'polypeptide(L)'
;MYLKHVVGTAAILAIAMAAPVSAHEEISPPRLIWFFLSEGVKQGLGMRPAWEAWSKVPKDVPAAAQGAGDCEVLRRDDSISVMRPMEIVRPGKYCLDRDYEFACSPSAHDCAGRMIDIRASNVDLDFRGHTLRMSGTRRYRGVWGTGQKIRVHNGRIEGAGAGVTLMDRGSSPGNAYPDMPVDTDDVFSDTGFVVENMQFSGVLSAIEIAGSGNLVRDNRIDAMLDATTAGGPPFALLSYGPFARIVRNTFHLRELTPGWSGHAMYLRSADGTQVGDNTVSVDGACAGTVGIGLSRSRDIVLHRNQLDTEKMTDLDWRSSLDSAAMNGVKSGAQRAGAGQGCPEVAGKPANS
;
A
#
# COMPACT_ATOMS: atom_id res chain seq x y z
N MET A 1 59.31 39.66 2.69
CA MET A 1 59.28 38.60 1.67
C MET A 1 57.82 38.18 1.50
N TYR A 2 57.12 38.75 0.52
CA TYR A 2 56.75 38.12 -0.77
C TYR A 2 55.81 36.92 -0.54
N LEU A 3 54.60 36.80 -1.11
CA LEU A 3 54.04 37.41 -2.31
C LEU A 3 52.50 37.22 -2.32
N LYS A 4 51.78 38.25 -2.80
CA LYS A 4 50.36 38.24 -3.19
C LYS A 4 50.18 37.41 -4.46
N HIS A 5 49.06 36.68 -4.61
CA HIS A 5 48.45 36.51 -5.92
C HIS A 5 46.93 36.68 -5.86
N VAL A 6 46.50 37.79 -6.44
CA VAL A 6 45.17 38.08 -6.96
C VAL A 6 45.31 37.98 -8.48
N VAL A 7 44.47 37.16 -9.12
CA VAL A 7 44.12 37.16 -10.55
C VAL A 7 42.67 36.63 -10.56
N GLY A 8 41.66 37.20 -11.17
CA GLY A 8 41.58 38.12 -12.30
C GLY A 8 40.44 37.59 -13.20
N THR A 9 39.39 38.37 -13.33
CA THR A 9 38.14 38.21 -14.11
C THR A 9 38.30 37.72 -15.55
N ALA A 10 37.30 37.00 -16.07
CA ALA A 10 36.84 37.14 -17.46
C ALA A 10 35.36 36.74 -17.60
N ALA A 11 34.54 37.71 -18.04
CA ALA A 11 33.21 37.50 -18.58
C ALA A 11 33.32 37.23 -20.09
N ILE A 12 32.48 36.34 -20.63
CA ILE A 12 32.22 36.26 -22.07
C ILE A 12 30.70 36.24 -22.26
N LEU A 13 30.21 37.34 -22.82
CA LEU A 13 28.89 37.48 -23.43
C LEU A 13 29.14 37.50 -24.94
N ALA A 14 28.49 36.62 -25.70
CA ALA A 14 28.41 36.74 -27.15
C ALA A 14 27.05 36.24 -27.64
N ILE A 15 26.24 37.16 -28.15
CA ILE A 15 25.04 36.93 -28.95
C ILE A 15 25.45 37.10 -30.41
N ALA A 16 25.11 36.14 -31.27
CA ALA A 16 24.99 36.36 -32.71
C ALA A 16 23.95 35.39 -33.30
N MET A 17 23.19 35.91 -34.26
CA MET A 17 21.90 35.39 -34.75
C MET A 17 22.00 34.49 -36.00
N ALA A 18 20.89 33.78 -36.24
CA ALA A 18 20.24 33.44 -37.52
C ALA A 18 20.62 32.15 -38.28
N ALA A 19 19.68 31.21 -38.33
CA ALA A 19 19.05 30.69 -39.56
C ALA A 19 17.76 29.90 -39.20
N PRO A 20 16.69 29.92 -40.03
CA PRO A 20 15.46 29.17 -39.78
C PRO A 20 15.60 27.74 -40.30
N VAL A 21 15.32 26.76 -39.45
CA VAL A 21 15.16 25.35 -39.87
C VAL A 21 13.77 24.90 -39.47
N SER A 22 13.06 24.42 -40.49
CA SER A 22 11.71 23.91 -40.46
C SER A 22 11.60 22.60 -39.66
N ALA A 23 10.51 22.49 -38.90
CA ALA A 23 9.81 21.26 -38.47
C ALA A 23 10.66 20.06 -38.04
N HIS A 24 10.69 19.76 -36.73
CA HIS A 24 10.39 18.43 -36.15
C HIS A 24 10.56 18.48 -34.61
N GLU A 25 9.57 17.94 -33.90
CA GLU A 25 9.56 17.50 -32.49
C GLU A 25 10.23 18.39 -31.42
N GLU A 26 9.38 19.13 -30.68
CA GLU A 26 9.73 19.73 -29.39
C GLU A 26 9.97 18.63 -28.33
N ILE A 27 11.23 18.27 -28.16
CA ILE A 27 11.71 17.62 -26.92
C ILE A 27 11.95 18.74 -25.90
N SER A 28 11.04 18.88 -24.95
CA SER A 28 11.15 19.86 -23.86
C SER A 28 12.42 19.63 -23.01
N PRO A 29 13.15 20.68 -22.58
CA PRO A 29 14.45 20.57 -21.90
C PRO A 29 14.52 20.15 -20.42
N PRO A 30 13.45 19.89 -19.62
CA PRO A 30 13.64 19.58 -18.20
C PRO A 30 14.05 18.11 -17.93
N ARG A 31 14.17 17.25 -18.96
CA ARG A 31 14.52 15.82 -18.77
C ARG A 31 16.02 15.48 -18.85
N LEU A 32 16.86 16.37 -19.39
CA LEU A 32 18.30 16.10 -19.54
C LEU A 32 19.12 16.38 -18.27
N ILE A 33 18.62 17.19 -17.34
CA ILE A 33 19.33 17.51 -16.09
C ILE A 33 19.23 16.36 -15.07
N TRP A 34 18.19 15.53 -15.14
CA TRP A 34 18.06 14.37 -14.25
C TRP A 34 19.02 13.23 -14.62
N PHE A 35 19.37 13.08 -15.90
CA PHE A 35 20.26 12.01 -16.38
C PHE A 35 21.74 12.21 -16.02
N PHE A 36 22.18 13.46 -15.77
CA PHE A 36 23.56 13.75 -15.37
C PHE A 36 23.78 13.84 -13.85
N LEU A 37 22.72 13.80 -13.05
CA LEU A 37 22.82 13.71 -11.58
C LEU A 37 22.75 12.26 -11.05
N SER A 38 22.34 11.28 -11.87
CA SER A 38 22.23 9.87 -11.46
C SER A 38 23.48 9.01 -11.71
N GLU A 39 24.44 9.49 -12.51
CA GLU A 39 25.65 8.72 -12.89
C GLU A 39 26.94 9.18 -12.18
N GLY A 40 26.89 10.23 -11.35
CA GLY A 40 28.06 10.87 -10.72
C GLY A 40 28.49 10.39 -9.32
N VAL A 41 27.77 9.46 -8.68
CA VAL A 41 28.08 9.01 -7.30
C VAL A 41 28.33 7.50 -7.25
N LYS A 42 29.30 7.03 -8.05
CA LYS A 42 29.72 5.61 -8.01
C LYS A 42 31.20 5.38 -7.71
N GLN A 43 31.94 6.37 -7.22
CA GLN A 43 33.33 6.14 -6.80
C GLN A 43 33.62 6.69 -5.41
N GLY A 44 33.88 5.76 -4.47
CA GLY A 44 34.93 5.98 -3.48
C GLY A 44 34.51 6.36 -2.06
N LEU A 45 33.56 5.68 -1.44
CA LEU A 45 33.51 5.58 0.03
C LEU A 45 33.17 4.14 0.42
N GLY A 46 34.18 3.41 0.90
CA GLY A 46 34.01 2.07 1.46
C GLY A 46 33.16 2.13 2.73
N MET A 47 31.85 1.99 2.59
CA MET A 47 30.96 1.64 3.69
C MET A 47 31.14 0.16 3.99
N ARG A 48 31.67 -0.14 5.18
CA ARG A 48 31.52 -1.44 5.83
C ARG A 48 30.04 -1.83 5.83
N PRO A 49 29.67 -3.07 5.50
CA PRO A 49 28.28 -3.50 5.54
C PRO A 49 27.74 -3.40 6.97
N ALA A 50 26.68 -2.61 7.17
CA ALA A 50 26.04 -2.39 8.47
C ALA A 50 25.26 -3.62 9.01
N TRP A 51 25.38 -4.79 8.38
CA TRP A 51 24.64 -6.00 8.77
C TRP A 51 25.33 -6.80 9.91
N GLU A 52 26.61 -6.53 10.22
CA GLU A 52 27.31 -7.21 11.33
C GLU A 52 27.00 -6.64 12.73
N ALA A 53 26.21 -5.56 12.84
CA ALA A 53 25.88 -4.94 14.13
C ALA A 53 24.57 -5.46 14.79
N TRP A 54 23.84 -6.40 14.17
CA TRP A 54 22.50 -6.83 14.62
C TRP A 54 22.41 -8.30 15.04
N SER A 55 23.55 -8.98 15.22
CA SER A 55 23.61 -10.39 15.64
C SER A 55 23.61 -10.62 17.16
N LYS A 56 23.35 -9.58 17.97
CA LYS A 56 23.05 -9.73 19.40
C LYS A 56 21.56 -9.55 19.65
N VAL A 57 20.79 -10.61 19.34
CA VAL A 57 19.44 -10.77 19.90
C VAL A 57 19.59 -10.81 21.42
N PRO A 58 18.95 -9.91 22.19
CA PRO A 58 18.91 -10.03 23.65
C PRO A 58 18.37 -11.41 24.01
N LYS A 59 19.11 -12.16 24.81
CA LYS A 59 18.77 -13.52 25.23
C LYS A 59 17.54 -13.58 26.16
N ASP A 60 16.95 -12.43 26.48
CA ASP A 60 15.94 -12.24 27.51
C ASP A 60 14.65 -11.64 26.94
N VAL A 61 14.20 -12.09 25.77
CA VAL A 61 12.78 -11.92 25.42
C VAL A 61 12.00 -12.94 26.25
N PRO A 62 11.13 -12.53 27.18
CA PRO A 62 10.39 -13.47 28.02
C PRO A 62 9.64 -14.45 27.12
N ALA A 63 9.95 -15.74 27.29
CA ALA A 63 9.26 -16.81 26.60
C ALA A 63 7.78 -16.75 26.98
N ALA A 64 6.92 -16.57 25.99
CA ALA A 64 5.48 -16.56 26.21
C ALA A 64 5.04 -17.88 26.87
N ALA A 65 4.20 -17.75 27.90
CA ALA A 65 3.68 -18.89 28.66
C ALA A 65 2.76 -19.72 27.75
N GLN A 66 3.19 -20.96 27.46
CA GLN A 66 2.40 -21.91 26.68
C GLN A 66 1.29 -22.51 27.55
N GLY A 67 0.08 -21.98 27.44
CA GLY A 67 -1.14 -22.63 27.92
C GLY A 67 -1.59 -23.68 26.90
N ALA A 68 -1.91 -24.89 27.37
CA ALA A 68 -2.14 -26.09 26.55
C ALA A 68 -3.46 -26.13 25.73
N GLY A 69 -3.96 -25.00 25.23
CA GLY A 69 -5.20 -24.98 24.43
C GLY A 69 -5.55 -23.66 23.76
N ASP A 70 -5.04 -22.54 24.26
CA ASP A 70 -5.33 -21.21 23.74
C ASP A 70 -4.03 -20.60 23.22
N CYS A 71 -4.08 -20.02 22.02
CA CYS A 71 -3.04 -19.24 21.35
C CYS A 71 -2.02 -18.52 22.26
N GLU A 72 -0.77 -18.42 21.81
CA GLU A 72 0.28 -17.64 22.45
C GLU A 72 -0.13 -16.17 22.52
N VAL A 73 -0.37 -15.66 23.73
CA VAL A 73 -0.81 -14.29 23.92
C VAL A 73 0.35 -13.32 23.63
N LEU A 74 0.18 -12.48 22.62
CA LEU A 74 1.09 -11.40 22.30
C LEU A 74 0.95 -10.31 23.34
N ARG A 75 2.06 -9.96 24.00
CA ARG A 75 2.10 -8.86 24.95
C ARG A 75 3.12 -7.85 24.53
N ARG A 76 2.71 -6.59 24.52
CA ARG A 76 3.62 -5.46 24.49
C ARG A 76 4.27 -5.31 25.87
N ASP A 77 5.59 -5.11 25.87
CA ASP A 77 6.31 -4.71 27.07
C ASP A 77 6.08 -3.22 27.31
N ASP A 78 5.20 -2.90 28.26
CA ASP A 78 4.84 -1.53 28.62
C ASP A 78 5.93 -0.84 29.47
N SER A 79 6.96 -1.57 29.93
CA SER A 79 8.04 -1.02 30.77
C SER A 79 9.14 -0.32 29.96
N ILE A 80 9.19 -0.54 28.65
CA ILE A 80 10.19 0.04 27.75
C ILE A 80 9.63 1.32 27.12
N SER A 81 10.30 2.45 27.36
CA SER A 81 9.90 3.76 26.80
C SER A 81 10.03 3.83 25.27
N VAL A 82 10.91 3.01 24.69
CA VAL A 82 11.05 2.85 23.24
C VAL A 82 10.00 1.87 22.75
N MET A 83 9.10 2.33 21.89
CA MET A 83 8.10 1.47 21.29
C MET A 83 8.78 0.36 20.47
N ARG A 84 8.54 -0.88 20.86
CA ARG A 84 8.95 -2.07 20.11
C ARG A 84 7.74 -2.80 19.55
N PRO A 85 7.83 -3.35 18.33
CA PRO A 85 6.78 -4.22 17.83
C PRO A 85 6.67 -5.48 18.69
N MET A 86 5.48 -6.05 18.76
CA MET A 86 5.28 -7.42 19.21
C MET A 86 5.81 -8.35 18.12
N GLU A 87 6.93 -9.02 18.37
CA GLU A 87 7.60 -9.86 17.38
C GLU A 87 7.12 -11.32 17.44
N ILE A 88 6.73 -11.88 16.29
CA ILE A 88 6.43 -13.29 16.09
C ILE A 88 7.57 -13.90 15.26
N VAL A 89 8.49 -14.57 15.94
CA VAL A 89 9.69 -15.16 15.32
C VAL A 89 9.64 -16.68 15.22
N ARG A 90 8.56 -17.32 15.68
CA ARG A 90 8.34 -18.76 15.59
C ARG A 90 6.97 -19.07 14.96
N PRO A 91 6.85 -20.19 14.23
CA PRO A 91 5.55 -20.71 13.81
C PRO A 91 4.65 -20.96 15.01
N GLY A 92 3.35 -20.75 14.86
CA GLY A 92 2.41 -20.96 15.96
C GLY A 92 1.09 -20.22 15.81
N LYS A 93 0.24 -20.39 16.82
CA LYS A 93 -1.01 -19.64 16.97
C LYS A 93 -0.80 -18.55 18.00
N TYR A 94 -1.19 -17.34 17.66
CA TYR A 94 -0.97 -16.14 18.46
C TYR A 94 -2.29 -15.40 18.62
N CYS A 95 -2.46 -14.72 19.76
CA CYS A 95 -3.63 -13.88 19.95
C CYS A 95 -3.40 -12.65 20.80
N LEU A 96 -4.31 -11.70 20.65
CA LEU A 96 -4.40 -10.55 21.55
C LEU A 96 -5.28 -10.91 22.75
N ASP A 97 -4.93 -10.40 23.93
CA ASP A 97 -5.74 -10.50 25.17
C ASP A 97 -6.41 -9.18 25.57
N ARG A 98 -6.08 -8.09 24.86
CA ARG A 98 -6.60 -6.75 25.10
C ARG A 98 -6.45 -5.89 23.86
N ASP A 99 -7.09 -4.73 23.89
CA ASP A 99 -6.84 -3.67 22.93
C ASP A 99 -5.45 -3.05 23.18
N TYR A 100 -4.75 -2.72 22.10
CA TYR A 100 -3.48 -2.01 22.17
C TYR A 100 -3.60 -0.69 21.46
N GLU A 101 -3.16 0.38 22.13
CA GLU A 101 -3.15 1.72 21.58
C GLU A 101 -1.72 2.23 21.44
N PHE A 102 -1.47 2.91 20.33
CA PHE A 102 -0.28 3.68 20.08
C PHE A 102 -0.66 5.10 19.67
N ALA A 103 -0.23 6.07 20.48
CA ALA A 103 -0.37 7.48 20.17
C ALA A 103 1.01 8.08 19.89
N CYS A 104 1.19 8.60 18.69
CA CYS A 104 2.33 9.43 18.35
C CYS A 104 2.03 10.90 18.71
N SER A 105 2.95 11.57 19.38
CA SER A 105 2.88 13.04 19.52
C SER A 105 3.13 13.72 18.16
N PRO A 106 2.36 14.75 17.78
CA PRO A 106 2.64 15.54 16.57
C PRO A 106 4.07 16.13 16.52
N SER A 107 4.71 16.30 17.67
CA SER A 107 6.08 16.81 17.80
C SER A 107 7.17 15.74 17.71
N ALA A 108 6.80 14.45 17.66
CA ALA A 108 7.79 13.36 17.59
C ALA A 108 8.20 13.11 16.14
N HIS A 109 9.49 13.36 15.84
CA HIS A 109 10.03 13.25 14.49
C HIS A 109 10.15 11.79 13.98
N ASP A 110 10.15 10.79 14.87
CA ASP A 110 10.43 9.38 14.56
C ASP A 110 9.21 8.45 14.70
N CYS A 111 8.02 8.95 14.38
CA CYS A 111 6.79 8.17 14.47
C CYS A 111 6.51 7.31 13.24
N ALA A 112 7.41 6.38 12.93
CA ALA A 112 7.20 5.33 11.95
C ALA A 112 7.48 3.95 12.57
N GLY A 113 6.80 2.91 12.11
CA GLY A 113 6.99 1.57 12.65
C GLY A 113 5.85 0.61 12.36
N ARG A 114 5.81 -0.46 13.15
CA ARG A 114 4.80 -1.53 13.08
C ARG A 114 4.41 -1.94 14.49
N MET A 115 3.14 -2.30 14.71
CA MET A 115 2.70 -2.79 16.03
C MET A 115 3.00 -4.28 16.21
N ILE A 116 2.80 -5.08 15.16
CA ILE A 116 3.11 -6.51 15.13
C ILE A 116 4.07 -6.79 13.97
N ASP A 117 5.16 -7.51 14.25
CA ASP A 117 6.19 -7.92 13.28
C ASP A 117 6.29 -9.44 13.20
N ILE A 118 5.82 -10.03 12.11
CA ILE A 118 5.78 -11.48 11.88
C ILE A 118 6.95 -11.87 10.96
N ARG A 119 7.96 -12.52 11.53
CA ARG A 119 9.15 -13.01 10.81
C ARG A 119 9.13 -14.52 10.58
N ALA A 120 8.13 -15.23 11.11
CA ALA A 120 7.93 -16.66 10.92
C ALA A 120 6.87 -16.97 9.86
N SER A 121 6.94 -18.19 9.33
CA SER A 121 5.89 -18.79 8.49
C SER A 121 4.97 -19.69 9.32
N ASN A 122 3.81 -20.06 8.78
CA ASN A 122 2.78 -20.87 9.46
C ASN A 122 2.33 -20.20 10.78
N VAL A 123 1.84 -18.97 10.64
CA VAL A 123 1.40 -18.14 11.76
C VAL A 123 -0.10 -17.92 11.64
N ASP A 124 -0.82 -18.21 12.72
CA ASP A 124 -2.25 -17.93 12.85
C ASP A 124 -2.42 -16.85 13.92
N LEU A 125 -2.71 -15.61 13.50
CA LEU A 125 -2.87 -14.45 14.38
C LEU A 125 -4.35 -14.10 14.53
N ASP A 126 -4.91 -14.45 15.68
CA ASP A 126 -6.30 -14.21 16.06
C ASP A 126 -6.40 -12.98 16.98
N PHE A 127 -7.05 -11.92 16.51
CA PHE A 127 -7.25 -10.72 17.32
C PHE A 127 -8.33 -10.90 18.38
N ARG A 128 -9.13 -11.96 18.36
CA ARG A 128 -10.20 -12.28 19.34
C ARG A 128 -11.20 -11.14 19.59
N GLY A 129 -11.42 -10.31 18.57
CA GLY A 129 -12.27 -9.14 18.62
C GLY A 129 -11.60 -7.89 19.19
N HIS A 130 -10.31 -7.94 19.55
CA HIS A 130 -9.53 -6.81 20.04
C HIS A 130 -9.10 -5.86 18.91
N THR A 131 -8.67 -4.68 19.34
CA THR A 131 -8.36 -3.53 18.50
C THR A 131 -6.88 -3.15 18.61
N LEU A 132 -6.22 -2.96 17.47
CA LEU A 132 -4.96 -2.21 17.39
C LEU A 132 -5.28 -0.78 16.92
N ARG A 133 -5.08 0.21 17.79
CA ARG A 133 -5.35 1.61 17.49
C ARG A 133 -4.06 2.39 17.34
N MET A 134 -3.96 3.17 16.27
CA MET A 134 -2.85 4.07 16.01
C MET A 134 -3.36 5.49 15.81
N SER A 135 -2.74 6.45 16.48
CA SER A 135 -3.09 7.87 16.38
C SER A 135 -1.86 8.76 16.26
N GLY A 136 -2.04 9.95 15.70
CA GLY A 136 -0.99 10.97 15.56
C GLY A 136 0.05 10.72 14.45
N THR A 137 0.04 9.58 13.77
CA THR A 137 0.91 9.30 12.62
C THR A 137 0.27 8.33 11.62
N ARG A 138 0.50 8.58 10.33
CA ARG A 138 0.14 7.69 9.21
C ARG A 138 1.31 6.83 8.72
N ARG A 139 2.47 6.89 9.38
CA ARG A 139 3.65 6.08 9.00
C ARG A 139 3.74 4.76 9.77
N TYR A 140 2.73 4.45 10.58
CA TYR A 140 2.64 3.19 11.31
C TYR A 140 1.83 2.15 10.56
N ARG A 141 2.30 0.90 10.67
CA ARG A 141 1.60 -0.28 10.16
C ARG A 141 1.01 -1.08 11.33
N GLY A 142 -0.17 -1.67 11.15
CA GLY A 142 -0.78 -2.54 12.16
C GLY A 142 0.00 -3.84 12.26
N VAL A 143 -0.12 -4.66 11.23
CA VAL A 143 0.58 -5.94 11.09
C VAL A 143 1.52 -5.88 9.90
N TRP A 144 2.77 -6.28 10.11
CA TRP A 144 3.75 -6.48 9.05
C TRP A 144 4.27 -7.90 9.11
N GLY A 145 4.25 -8.64 7.99
CA GLY A 145 4.73 -10.02 7.94
C GLY A 145 5.58 -10.30 6.71
N THR A 146 6.67 -11.05 6.91
CA THR A 146 7.62 -11.44 5.84
C THR A 146 7.76 -12.96 5.66
N GLY A 147 6.85 -13.73 6.27
CA GLY A 147 6.83 -15.19 6.21
C GLY A 147 5.92 -15.72 5.10
N GLN A 148 5.50 -16.98 5.21
CA GLN A 148 4.50 -17.62 4.35
C GLN A 148 3.40 -18.24 5.21
N LYS A 149 2.21 -18.47 4.65
CA LYS A 149 1.05 -19.07 5.34
C LYS A 149 0.73 -18.34 6.65
N ILE A 150 0.67 -17.01 6.55
CA ILE A 150 0.27 -16.13 7.64
C ILE A 150 -1.23 -15.87 7.50
N ARG A 151 -1.98 -16.13 8.56
CA ARG A 151 -3.39 -15.79 8.68
C ARG A 151 -3.57 -14.70 9.73
N VAL A 152 -4.29 -13.64 9.40
CA VAL A 152 -4.64 -12.53 10.30
C VAL A 152 -6.16 -12.41 10.32
N HIS A 153 -6.78 -12.55 11.49
CA HIS A 153 -8.24 -12.62 11.54
C HIS A 153 -8.89 -12.15 12.85
N ASN A 154 -10.22 -11.95 12.78
CA ASN A 154 -11.13 -11.68 13.91
C ASN A 154 -10.77 -10.44 14.73
N GLY A 155 -10.60 -9.27 14.13
CA GLY A 155 -10.15 -8.09 14.88
C GLY A 155 -10.41 -6.75 14.24
N ARG A 156 -9.83 -5.71 14.85
CA ARG A 156 -9.91 -4.33 14.36
C ARG A 156 -8.53 -3.67 14.27
N ILE A 157 -8.32 -2.88 13.23
CA ILE A 157 -7.16 -1.99 13.10
C ILE A 157 -7.66 -0.58 12.76
N GLU A 158 -7.28 0.41 13.57
CA GLU A 158 -7.79 1.78 13.47
C GLU A 158 -6.66 2.79 13.29
N GLY A 159 -6.85 3.76 12.38
CA GLY A 159 -5.98 4.94 12.24
C GLY A 159 -4.60 4.68 11.60
N ALA A 160 -4.33 3.44 11.19
CA ALA A 160 -3.08 3.02 10.56
C ALA A 160 -2.77 3.76 9.24
N GLY A 161 -1.48 3.85 8.89
CA GLY A 161 -1.10 4.06 7.50
C GLY A 161 -1.45 2.84 6.66
N ALA A 162 -0.87 1.70 7.02
CA ALA A 162 -1.22 0.40 6.47
C ALA A 162 -1.79 -0.53 7.55
N GLY A 163 -2.93 -1.15 7.32
CA GLY A 163 -3.55 -2.09 8.25
C GLY A 163 -2.74 -3.38 8.38
N VAL A 164 -2.81 -4.24 7.36
CA VAL A 164 -2.06 -5.49 7.24
C VAL A 164 -1.18 -5.43 6.00
N THR A 165 0.12 -5.68 6.17
CA THR A 165 1.07 -5.83 5.08
C THR A 165 1.77 -7.18 5.16
N LEU A 166 1.58 -8.05 4.17
CA LEU A 166 2.20 -9.38 4.10
C LEU A 166 2.95 -9.56 2.79
N MET A 167 4.14 -10.13 2.86
CA MET A 167 4.99 -10.36 1.70
C MET A 167 5.89 -11.56 1.90
N ASP A 168 6.31 -12.21 0.81
CA ASP A 168 7.49 -13.07 0.86
C ASP A 168 8.77 -12.25 0.74
N ARG A 169 9.90 -12.83 1.17
CA ARG A 169 11.23 -12.27 1.00
C ARG A 169 11.51 -12.06 -0.49
N GLY A 170 11.48 -10.80 -0.93
CA GLY A 170 11.82 -10.39 -2.30
C GLY A 170 10.68 -9.76 -3.09
N SER A 171 9.43 -9.89 -2.64
CA SER A 171 8.26 -9.30 -3.30
C SER A 171 7.61 -8.26 -2.41
N SER A 172 8.08 -7.00 -2.43
CA SER A 172 7.43 -5.93 -1.67
C SER A 172 6.17 -5.44 -2.39
N PRO A 173 5.01 -5.30 -1.71
CA PRO A 173 3.85 -4.63 -2.28
C PRO A 173 4.17 -3.21 -2.77
N GLY A 174 5.14 -2.54 -2.16
CA GLY A 174 5.63 -1.22 -2.59
C GLY A 174 6.13 -1.16 -4.04
N ASN A 175 6.57 -2.28 -4.60
CA ASN A 175 7.02 -2.34 -6.01
C ASN A 175 5.85 -2.35 -7.00
N ALA A 176 4.63 -2.52 -6.49
CA ALA A 176 3.42 -2.70 -7.27
C ALA A 176 2.42 -1.55 -7.09
N TYR A 177 2.84 -0.42 -6.51
CA TYR A 177 1.96 0.75 -6.40
C TYR A 177 1.56 1.27 -7.79
N PRO A 178 0.42 1.98 -7.91
CA PRO A 178 -0.14 2.32 -9.23
C PRO A 178 0.75 3.21 -10.10
N ASP A 179 1.63 4.01 -9.51
CA ASP A 179 2.59 4.88 -10.21
C ASP A 179 3.95 4.21 -10.49
N MET A 180 4.19 3.02 -9.93
CA MET A 180 5.45 2.32 -10.09
C MET A 180 5.55 1.66 -11.46
N PRO A 181 6.73 1.69 -12.11
CA PRO A 181 6.93 1.05 -13.40
C PRO A 181 6.65 -0.45 -13.30
N VAL A 182 6.09 -1.02 -14.37
CA VAL A 182 5.83 -2.46 -14.47
C VAL A 182 7.15 -3.20 -14.63
N ASP A 183 7.54 -3.95 -13.60
CA ASP A 183 8.62 -4.93 -13.69
C ASP A 183 8.11 -6.15 -14.46
N THR A 184 8.87 -6.62 -15.45
CA THR A 184 8.52 -7.80 -16.27
C THR A 184 9.02 -9.11 -15.69
N ASP A 185 9.95 -9.05 -14.75
CA ASP A 185 10.72 -10.20 -14.27
C ASP A 185 10.27 -10.65 -12.87
N ASP A 186 9.10 -10.16 -12.44
CA ASP A 186 8.45 -10.55 -11.20
C ASP A 186 8.28 -12.07 -11.09
N VAL A 187 8.83 -12.64 -10.01
CA VAL A 187 8.65 -14.05 -9.63
C VAL A 187 7.93 -14.11 -8.30
N PHE A 188 6.74 -14.71 -8.29
CA PHE A 188 5.92 -14.87 -7.10
C PHE A 188 6.04 -16.29 -6.54
N SER A 189 6.31 -16.39 -5.25
CA SER A 189 6.19 -17.62 -4.49
C SER A 189 4.74 -17.87 -4.05
N ASP A 190 4.40 -19.14 -3.83
CA ASP A 190 3.13 -19.53 -3.21
C ASP A 190 3.15 -19.16 -1.71
N THR A 191 2.52 -18.04 -1.37
CA THR A 191 2.53 -17.47 -0.03
C THR A 191 1.36 -17.94 0.80
N GLY A 192 0.19 -18.14 0.19
CA GLY A 192 -1.01 -18.59 0.89
C GLY A 192 -1.41 -17.71 2.08
N PHE A 193 -1.26 -16.38 1.97
CA PHE A 193 -1.68 -15.45 3.01
C PHE A 193 -3.19 -15.41 3.12
N VAL A 194 -3.69 -15.22 4.34
CA VAL A 194 -5.13 -15.10 4.60
C VAL A 194 -5.39 -13.87 5.47
N VAL A 195 -6.25 -12.97 5.01
CA VAL A 195 -6.76 -11.85 5.82
C VAL A 195 -8.28 -11.92 5.81
N GLU A 196 -8.88 -12.19 6.97
CA GLU A 196 -10.32 -12.43 7.03
C GLU A 196 -11.01 -11.99 8.32
N ASN A 197 -12.28 -11.62 8.21
CA ASN A 197 -13.09 -11.18 9.35
C ASN A 197 -12.42 -10.05 10.16
N MET A 198 -11.75 -9.14 9.45
CA MET A 198 -11.13 -7.94 10.02
C MET A 198 -11.98 -6.70 9.75
N GLN A 199 -11.90 -5.72 10.65
CA GLN A 199 -12.44 -4.37 10.45
C GLN A 199 -11.29 -3.36 10.43
N PHE A 200 -11.24 -2.56 9.38
CA PHE A 200 -10.29 -1.47 9.24
C PHE A 200 -11.03 -0.15 9.26
N SER A 201 -10.59 0.81 10.08
CA SER A 201 -11.23 2.11 10.18
C SER A 201 -10.24 3.26 10.15
N GLY A 202 -10.52 4.26 9.32
CA GLY A 202 -9.67 5.44 9.16
C GLY A 202 -8.23 5.08 8.77
N VAL A 203 -8.04 4.02 7.99
CA VAL A 203 -6.72 3.61 7.46
C VAL A 203 -6.47 4.25 6.09
N LEU A 204 -5.22 4.43 5.67
CA LEU A 204 -4.94 4.82 4.28
C LEU A 204 -5.04 3.61 3.35
N SER A 205 -4.29 2.56 3.68
CA SER A 205 -4.34 1.25 3.02
C SER A 205 -4.74 0.20 4.06
N ALA A 206 -5.79 -0.59 3.80
CA ALA A 206 -6.21 -1.63 4.73
C ALA A 206 -5.35 -2.89 4.59
N ILE A 207 -5.12 -3.35 3.36
CA ILE A 207 -4.46 -4.61 3.08
C ILE A 207 -3.49 -4.45 1.92
N GLU A 208 -2.23 -4.82 2.14
CA GLU A 208 -1.17 -4.88 1.13
C GLU A 208 -0.59 -6.29 1.15
N ILE A 209 -0.75 -7.05 0.08
CA ILE A 209 -0.24 -8.42 -0.01
C ILE A 209 0.57 -8.62 -1.28
N ALA A 210 1.69 -9.34 -1.16
CA ALA A 210 2.54 -9.71 -2.28
C ALA A 210 2.93 -11.19 -2.25
N GLY A 211 2.61 -11.91 -3.32
CA GLY A 211 2.79 -13.35 -3.47
C GLY A 211 1.61 -14.00 -4.19
N SER A 212 1.63 -15.33 -4.30
CA SER A 212 0.61 -16.12 -4.99
C SER A 212 -0.35 -16.84 -4.03
N GLY A 213 -1.57 -17.11 -4.50
CA GLY A 213 -2.51 -17.99 -3.80
C GLY A 213 -3.16 -17.40 -2.55
N ASN A 214 -3.20 -16.07 -2.45
CA ASN A 214 -3.68 -15.37 -1.26
C ASN A 214 -5.22 -15.30 -1.18
N LEU A 215 -5.76 -15.22 0.03
CA LEU A 215 -7.19 -15.11 0.31
C LEU A 215 -7.48 -13.87 1.15
N VAL A 216 -8.34 -12.98 0.63
CA VAL A 216 -8.86 -11.82 1.38
C VAL A 216 -10.37 -11.90 1.39
N ARG A 217 -10.97 -12.14 2.55
CA ARG A 217 -12.42 -12.34 2.61
C ARG A 217 -13.12 -11.85 3.85
N ASP A 218 -14.40 -11.56 3.73
CA ASP A 218 -15.27 -11.26 4.87
C ASP A 218 -14.76 -10.06 5.71
N ASN A 219 -14.04 -9.11 5.08
CA ASN A 219 -13.50 -7.93 5.75
C ASN A 219 -14.41 -6.71 5.56
N ARG A 220 -14.40 -5.80 6.54
CA ARG A 220 -14.99 -4.47 6.45
C ARG A 220 -13.88 -3.42 6.43
N ILE A 221 -13.80 -2.64 5.37
CA ILE A 221 -12.73 -1.70 5.12
C ILE A 221 -13.31 -0.29 5.01
N ASP A 222 -12.97 0.58 5.94
CA ASP A 222 -13.24 2.02 5.87
C ASP A 222 -11.91 2.76 5.71
N ALA A 223 -11.63 3.16 4.47
CA ALA A 223 -10.34 3.68 4.03
C ALA A 223 -10.44 5.15 3.59
N MET A 224 -9.41 5.92 3.92
CA MET A 224 -9.23 7.32 3.56
C MET A 224 -8.28 7.40 2.37
N LEU A 225 -8.79 7.84 1.22
CA LEU A 225 -8.03 7.93 -0.03
C LEU A 225 -7.29 9.28 -0.14
N ASP A 226 -6.48 9.60 0.88
CA ASP A 226 -5.69 10.82 0.93
C ASP A 226 -4.36 10.66 0.16
N ALA A 227 -4.21 11.39 -0.93
CA ALA A 227 -3.04 11.39 -1.80
C ALA A 227 -1.86 12.23 -1.27
N THR A 228 -1.97 12.84 -0.08
CA THR A 228 -0.84 13.58 0.53
C THR A 228 0.31 12.66 0.97
N THR A 229 0.11 11.34 0.96
CA THR A 229 1.20 10.38 1.18
C THR A 229 2.04 10.14 -0.07
N ALA A 230 3.35 10.29 0.07
CA ALA A 230 4.32 9.99 -0.99
C ALA A 230 4.24 8.50 -1.39
N GLY A 231 3.59 8.19 -2.53
CA GLY A 231 3.49 6.83 -3.04
C GLY A 231 2.46 6.61 -4.14
N GLY A 232 2.07 7.66 -4.86
CA GLY A 232 1.12 7.56 -5.97
C GLY A 232 -0.35 7.52 -5.57
N PRO A 233 -1.23 7.11 -6.50
CA PRO A 233 -2.66 6.98 -6.29
C PRO A 233 -2.98 6.10 -5.06
N PRO A 234 -3.82 6.57 -4.11
CA PRO A 234 -4.18 5.79 -2.93
C PRO A 234 -5.01 4.55 -3.29
N PHE A 235 -4.96 3.53 -2.43
CA PHE A 235 -5.73 2.30 -2.58
C PHE A 235 -6.13 1.72 -1.23
N ALA A 236 -7.32 1.12 -1.13
CA ALA A 236 -7.74 0.46 0.10
C ALA A 236 -7.19 -0.98 0.22
N LEU A 237 -7.10 -1.70 -0.90
CA LEU A 237 -6.50 -3.03 -0.99
C LEU A 237 -5.56 -3.12 -2.19
N LEU A 238 -4.34 -3.60 -1.95
CA LEU A 238 -3.35 -3.94 -2.97
C LEU A 238 -3.09 -5.45 -2.96
N SER A 239 -3.25 -6.09 -4.12
CA SER A 239 -2.83 -7.48 -4.34
C SER A 239 -1.80 -7.53 -5.46
N TYR A 240 -0.60 -8.02 -5.13
CA TYR A 240 0.52 -8.15 -6.05
C TYR A 240 0.91 -9.61 -6.23
N GLY A 241 0.54 -10.20 -7.36
CA GLY A 241 0.79 -11.60 -7.67
C GLY A 241 -0.48 -12.41 -7.97
N PRO A 242 -0.32 -13.61 -8.52
CA PRO A 242 -1.39 -14.35 -9.18
C PRO A 242 -2.27 -15.17 -8.22
N PHE A 243 -3.37 -15.69 -8.77
CA PHE A 243 -4.27 -16.66 -8.15
C PHE A 243 -4.86 -16.22 -6.80
N ALA A 244 -5.01 -14.91 -6.58
CA ALA A 244 -5.63 -14.40 -5.38
C ALA A 244 -7.16 -14.64 -5.41
N ARG A 245 -7.77 -14.68 -4.23
CA ARG A 245 -9.22 -14.73 -4.05
C ARG A 245 -9.64 -13.60 -3.13
N ILE A 246 -10.34 -12.61 -3.68
CA ILE A 246 -10.79 -11.42 -2.95
C ILE A 246 -12.31 -11.42 -2.95
N VAL A 247 -12.91 -11.89 -1.85
CA VAL A 247 -14.36 -12.18 -1.84
C VAL A 247 -15.12 -11.70 -0.61
N ARG A 248 -16.37 -11.27 -0.79
CA ARG A 248 -17.28 -10.86 0.31
C ARG A 248 -16.69 -9.78 1.23
N ASN A 249 -15.91 -8.87 0.67
CA ASN A 249 -15.43 -7.70 1.41
C ASN A 249 -16.38 -6.52 1.19
N THR A 250 -16.52 -5.69 2.22
CA THR A 250 -17.26 -4.42 2.14
C THR A 250 -16.27 -3.28 2.26
N PHE A 251 -16.20 -2.44 1.23
CA PHE A 251 -15.36 -1.26 1.15
C PHE A 251 -16.21 -0.01 1.27
N HIS A 252 -15.70 0.90 2.07
CA HIS A 252 -16.24 2.21 2.29
C HIS A 252 -15.09 3.21 2.11
N LEU A 253 -15.14 3.99 1.04
CA LEU A 253 -14.06 4.89 0.64
C LEU A 253 -14.45 6.33 0.97
N ARG A 254 -13.53 7.09 1.54
CA ARG A 254 -13.76 8.49 1.93
C ARG A 254 -12.60 9.38 1.52
N GLU A 255 -12.86 10.68 1.49
CA GLU A 255 -11.83 11.73 1.50
C GLU A 255 -10.81 11.62 0.36
N LEU A 256 -11.28 11.27 -0.86
CA LEU A 256 -10.41 11.29 -2.03
C LEU A 256 -9.89 12.72 -2.27
N THR A 257 -8.57 12.87 -2.32
CA THR A 257 -7.95 14.17 -2.62
C THR A 257 -8.37 14.65 -4.01
N PRO A 258 -8.87 15.89 -4.15
CA PRO A 258 -9.28 16.42 -5.45
C PRO A 258 -8.19 16.33 -6.51
N GLY A 259 -8.56 15.87 -7.72
CA GLY A 259 -7.64 15.72 -8.85
C GLY A 259 -6.83 14.41 -8.87
N TRP A 260 -7.00 13.56 -7.87
CA TRP A 260 -6.37 12.24 -7.82
C TRP A 260 -7.35 11.14 -8.19
N SER A 261 -6.80 10.01 -8.64
CA SER A 261 -7.54 8.76 -8.72
C SER A 261 -7.21 7.88 -7.52
N GLY A 262 -8.20 7.18 -6.97
CA GLY A 262 -8.01 6.26 -5.85
C GLY A 262 -8.77 4.97 -6.04
N HIS A 263 -8.23 3.85 -5.55
CA HIS A 263 -8.72 2.52 -5.86
C HIS A 263 -9.34 1.83 -4.65
N ALA A 264 -10.50 1.18 -4.79
CA ALA A 264 -10.97 0.24 -3.75
C ALA A 264 -10.04 -0.97 -3.71
N MET A 265 -9.74 -1.51 -4.89
CA MET A 265 -8.83 -2.63 -5.09
C MET A 265 -7.89 -2.30 -6.24
N TYR A 266 -6.59 -2.48 -6.04
CA TYR A 266 -5.58 -2.43 -7.10
C TYR A 266 -4.89 -3.78 -7.20
N LEU A 267 -4.99 -4.42 -8.37
CA LEU A 267 -4.48 -5.77 -8.62
C LEU A 267 -3.39 -5.68 -9.70
N ARG A 268 -2.20 -6.14 -9.36
CA ARG A 268 -1.05 -6.12 -10.26
C ARG A 268 -0.42 -7.50 -10.39
N SER A 269 -0.07 -7.88 -11.63
CA SER A 269 0.43 -9.23 -11.93
C SER A 269 -0.51 -10.31 -11.38
N ALA A 270 -1.82 -10.07 -11.47
CA ALA A 270 -2.84 -10.78 -10.72
C ALA A 270 -3.42 -11.99 -11.48
N ASP A 271 -2.65 -12.61 -12.38
CA ASP A 271 -3.15 -13.62 -13.31
C ASP A 271 -4.00 -14.71 -12.62
N GLY A 272 -5.18 -15.00 -13.18
CA GLY A 272 -6.11 -16.01 -12.64
C GLY A 272 -6.77 -15.64 -11.31
N THR A 273 -6.68 -14.38 -10.87
CA THR A 273 -7.33 -13.90 -9.64
C THR A 273 -8.85 -13.84 -9.78
N GLN A 274 -9.54 -14.17 -8.69
CA GLN A 274 -10.99 -14.09 -8.55
C GLN A 274 -11.37 -12.97 -7.60
N VAL A 275 -12.20 -12.05 -8.08
CA VAL A 275 -12.77 -10.96 -7.28
C VAL A 275 -14.29 -11.11 -7.32
N GLY A 276 -14.91 -11.41 -6.18
CA GLY A 276 -16.35 -11.60 -6.21
C GLY A 276 -17.12 -11.38 -4.93
N ASP A 277 -18.40 -11.06 -5.09
CA ASP A 277 -19.31 -10.76 -3.98
C ASP A 277 -18.85 -9.57 -3.12
N ASN A 278 -18.02 -8.66 -3.65
CA ASN A 278 -17.58 -7.47 -2.93
C ASN A 278 -18.57 -6.32 -3.12
N THR A 279 -18.68 -5.48 -2.09
CA THR A 279 -19.45 -4.23 -2.14
C THR A 279 -18.51 -3.06 -1.94
N VAL A 280 -18.54 -2.07 -2.83
CA VAL A 280 -17.77 -0.83 -2.73
C VAL A 280 -18.74 0.34 -2.73
N SER A 281 -18.58 1.23 -1.76
CA SER A 281 -19.33 2.48 -1.61
C SER A 281 -18.36 3.63 -1.38
N VAL A 282 -18.72 4.82 -1.86
CA VAL A 282 -17.92 6.05 -1.71
C VAL A 282 -18.76 7.11 -0.99
N ASP A 283 -18.23 7.66 0.10
CA ASP A 283 -18.81 8.83 0.75
C ASP A 283 -18.28 10.12 0.10
N GLY A 284 -19.19 10.99 -0.34
CA GLY A 284 -18.86 12.30 -0.90
C GLY A 284 -18.73 12.29 -2.43
N ALA A 285 -17.70 12.96 -2.96
CA ALA A 285 -17.51 13.05 -4.40
C ALA A 285 -16.88 11.77 -4.95
N CYS A 286 -17.59 11.09 -5.84
CA CYS A 286 -17.10 9.88 -6.52
C CYS A 286 -15.96 10.17 -7.51
N ALA A 287 -15.74 11.44 -7.86
CA ALA A 287 -14.78 11.85 -8.88
C ALA A 287 -13.35 11.37 -8.55
N GLY A 288 -12.76 10.58 -9.44
CA GLY A 288 -11.46 9.92 -9.33
C GLY A 288 -11.51 8.52 -8.70
N THR A 289 -12.65 8.03 -8.21
CA THR A 289 -12.70 6.70 -7.58
C THR A 289 -12.81 5.58 -8.61
N VAL A 290 -11.95 4.57 -8.46
CA VAL A 290 -11.93 3.35 -9.24
C VAL A 290 -12.27 2.18 -8.33
N GLY A 291 -13.23 1.35 -8.72
CA GLY A 291 -13.56 0.13 -7.98
C GLY A 291 -12.41 -0.85 -8.00
N ILE A 292 -11.99 -1.27 -9.20
CA ILE A 292 -10.92 -2.26 -9.41
C ILE A 292 -9.93 -1.75 -10.47
N GLY A 293 -8.72 -1.40 -10.07
CA GLY A 293 -7.61 -1.14 -10.99
C GLY A 293 -6.86 -2.43 -11.31
N LEU A 294 -6.58 -2.68 -12.59
CA LEU A 294 -5.85 -3.85 -13.08
C LEU A 294 -4.60 -3.40 -13.84
N SER A 295 -3.45 -3.92 -13.44
CA SER A 295 -2.20 -3.74 -14.17
C SER A 295 -1.52 -5.07 -14.43
N ARG A 296 -1.06 -5.27 -15.67
CA ARG A 296 -0.37 -6.48 -16.13
C ARG A 296 -1.06 -7.77 -15.65
N SER A 297 -2.38 -7.84 -15.75
CA SER A 297 -3.18 -8.93 -15.17
C SER A 297 -4.07 -9.59 -16.21
N ARG A 298 -4.09 -10.92 -16.27
CA ARG A 298 -4.87 -11.71 -17.24
C ARG A 298 -5.80 -12.71 -16.54
N ASP A 299 -6.79 -13.18 -17.28
CA ASP A 299 -7.70 -14.24 -16.82
C ASP A 299 -8.38 -13.92 -15.47
N ILE A 300 -8.65 -12.62 -15.25
CA ILE A 300 -9.30 -12.13 -14.05
C ILE A 300 -10.80 -12.38 -14.13
N VAL A 301 -11.35 -12.94 -13.06
CA VAL A 301 -12.77 -13.25 -12.92
C VAL A 301 -13.43 -12.25 -11.97
N LEU A 302 -14.38 -11.45 -12.47
CA LEU A 302 -15.13 -10.47 -11.68
C LEU A 302 -16.59 -10.87 -11.49
N HIS A 303 -16.97 -11.41 -10.34
CA HIS A 303 -18.28 -12.03 -10.17
C HIS A 303 -19.13 -11.39 -9.07
N ARG A 304 -20.36 -10.96 -9.39
CA ARG A 304 -21.33 -10.41 -8.40
C ARG A 304 -20.78 -9.28 -7.51
N ASN A 305 -19.94 -8.40 -8.07
CA ASN A 305 -19.48 -7.21 -7.36
C ASN A 305 -20.51 -6.07 -7.51
N GLN A 306 -20.75 -5.32 -6.42
CA GLN A 306 -21.53 -4.09 -6.41
C GLN A 306 -20.57 -2.91 -6.20
N LEU A 307 -20.39 -2.10 -7.24
CA LEU A 307 -19.41 -1.00 -7.22
C LEU A 307 -20.14 0.33 -7.43
N ASP A 308 -20.10 1.18 -6.40
CA ASP A 308 -20.60 2.55 -6.43
C ASP A 308 -19.41 3.53 -6.45
N THR A 309 -18.74 3.58 -7.60
CA THR A 309 -17.53 4.37 -7.88
C THR A 309 -17.69 5.09 -9.23
N GLU A 310 -16.86 6.10 -9.53
CA GLU A 310 -16.91 6.76 -10.86
C GLU A 310 -16.59 5.75 -11.97
N LYS A 311 -15.50 4.98 -11.79
CA LYS A 311 -15.12 3.90 -12.70
C LYS A 311 -15.24 2.58 -11.97
N MET A 312 -15.93 1.61 -12.57
CA MET A 312 -15.96 0.24 -12.02
C MET A 312 -14.58 -0.40 -12.08
N THR A 313 -13.97 -0.34 -13.26
CA THR A 313 -12.73 -1.01 -13.59
C THR A 313 -11.85 -0.07 -14.39
N ASP A 314 -10.56 -0.04 -14.07
CA ASP A 314 -9.53 0.60 -14.88
C ASP A 314 -8.50 -0.46 -15.28
N LEU A 315 -8.14 -0.50 -16.56
CA LEU A 315 -7.27 -1.53 -17.11
C LEU A 315 -6.12 -0.86 -17.86
N ASP A 316 -4.88 -1.27 -17.55
CA ASP A 316 -3.79 -0.96 -18.44
C ASP A 316 -3.86 -1.78 -19.74
N TRP A 317 -3.11 -1.37 -20.77
CA TRP A 317 -3.11 -2.03 -22.08
C TRP A 317 -2.63 -3.49 -22.06
N ARG A 318 -2.02 -3.95 -20.96
CA ARG A 318 -1.52 -5.32 -20.77
C ARG A 318 -2.51 -6.20 -20.00
N SER A 319 -3.60 -5.62 -19.53
CA SER A 319 -4.58 -6.29 -18.68
C SER A 319 -5.78 -6.76 -19.47
N SER A 320 -6.35 -7.89 -19.06
CA SER A 320 -7.57 -8.44 -19.64
C SER A 320 -8.49 -9.00 -18.57
N LEU A 321 -9.78 -8.89 -18.84
CA LEU A 321 -10.84 -9.54 -18.08
C LEU A 321 -11.33 -10.75 -18.85
N ASP A 322 -11.67 -11.83 -18.16
CA ASP A 322 -12.34 -12.95 -18.83
C ASP A 322 -13.74 -12.50 -19.26
N SER A 323 -13.96 -12.47 -20.58
CA SER A 323 -15.21 -12.05 -21.22
C SER A 323 -16.43 -12.87 -20.78
N ALA A 324 -16.26 -14.12 -20.35
CA ALA A 324 -17.34 -14.94 -19.80
C ALA A 324 -17.66 -14.61 -18.32
N ALA A 325 -16.75 -13.90 -17.65
CA ALA A 325 -16.75 -13.67 -16.22
C ALA A 325 -17.37 -12.34 -15.78
N MET A 326 -17.72 -11.41 -16.68
CA MET A 326 -18.40 -10.15 -16.29
C MET A 326 -19.87 -10.30 -15.87
N ASN A 327 -20.37 -11.53 -15.75
CA ASN A 327 -21.74 -11.80 -15.36
C ASN A 327 -22.02 -11.31 -13.91
N GLY A 328 -22.74 -10.20 -13.79
CA GLY A 328 -23.30 -9.73 -12.52
C GLY A 328 -22.52 -8.62 -11.82
N VAL A 329 -21.54 -7.97 -12.47
CA VAL A 329 -21.06 -6.66 -12.00
C VAL A 329 -22.17 -5.63 -12.24
N LYS A 330 -22.70 -5.06 -11.16
CA LYS A 330 -23.76 -4.04 -11.25
C LYS A 330 -23.19 -2.67 -10.93
N SER A 331 -23.48 -1.69 -11.79
CA SER A 331 -23.30 -0.27 -11.45
C SER A 331 -24.34 0.09 -10.41
N GLY A 332 -23.90 0.62 -9.27
CA GLY A 332 -24.77 1.35 -8.37
C GLY A 332 -25.43 2.57 -9.04
N ALA A 333 -24.79 3.12 -10.09
CA ALA A 333 -25.18 4.35 -10.77
C ALA A 333 -26.59 4.37 -11.39
N GLN A 334 -27.35 3.26 -11.43
CA GLN A 334 -28.71 3.22 -12.01
C GLN A 334 -29.84 2.80 -11.05
N ARG A 335 -29.61 2.64 -9.75
CA ARG A 335 -30.69 2.27 -8.80
C ARG A 335 -30.69 3.09 -7.51
N ALA A 336 -31.13 4.34 -7.62
CA ALA A 336 -31.87 5.00 -6.55
C ALA A 336 -32.88 5.97 -7.15
N GLY A 337 -34.18 5.67 -6.96
CA GLY A 337 -35.21 6.67 -7.15
C GLY A 337 -34.94 7.85 -6.20
N ALA A 338 -34.85 9.06 -6.76
CA ALA A 338 -34.90 10.34 -6.06
C ALA A 338 -33.96 10.57 -4.84
N GLY A 339 -32.89 9.79 -4.68
CA GLY A 339 -31.92 9.98 -3.60
C GLY A 339 -30.49 9.82 -4.10
N GLN A 340 -29.83 10.95 -4.33
CA GLN A 340 -28.35 11.12 -4.33
C GLN A 340 -27.55 10.07 -5.11
N GLY A 341 -27.70 10.05 -6.45
CA GLY A 341 -26.57 9.62 -7.29
C GLY A 341 -25.41 10.61 -7.14
N CYS A 342 -24.18 10.15 -7.38
CA CYS A 342 -22.96 10.97 -7.30
C CYS A 342 -23.23 12.37 -7.90
N PRO A 343 -23.14 13.46 -7.12
CA PRO A 343 -23.38 14.78 -7.66
C PRO A 343 -22.32 15.05 -8.73
N GLU A 344 -22.77 15.26 -9.95
CA GLU A 344 -21.94 15.72 -11.05
C GLU A 344 -21.27 17.03 -10.59
N VAL A 345 -19.95 17.03 -10.46
CA VAL A 345 -19.21 18.22 -10.06
C VAL A 345 -19.33 19.19 -11.22
N ALA A 346 -20.27 20.15 -11.11
CA ALA A 346 -20.39 21.24 -12.06
C ALA A 346 -19.03 21.93 -12.17
N GLY A 347 -18.37 21.72 -13.31
CA GLY A 347 -17.07 22.28 -13.60
C GLY A 347 -17.11 23.79 -13.39
N LYS A 348 -16.29 24.28 -12.45
CA LYS A 348 -16.01 25.71 -12.33
C LYS A 348 -15.32 26.12 -13.65
N PRO A 349 -15.86 27.08 -14.42
CA PRO A 349 -15.14 27.57 -15.59
C PRO A 349 -13.81 28.16 -15.13
N ALA A 350 -12.72 27.76 -15.79
CA ALA A 350 -11.43 28.38 -15.63
C ALA A 350 -11.57 29.87 -15.94
N ASN A 351 -11.25 30.72 -14.96
CA ASN A 351 -11.18 32.15 -15.19
C ASN A 351 -10.03 32.44 -16.17
N SER A 352 -10.41 33.19 -17.20
CA SER A 352 -9.61 33.95 -18.17
C SER A 352 -8.44 34.72 -17.58
#